data_AF-A0A2M8DK87-F1
#
_entry.id   AF-A0A2M8DK87-F1
#
_cell.length_a   1.000
_cell.length_b   1.000
_cell.length_c   1.000
_cell.angle_alpha   90.00
_cell.angle_beta   90.00
_cell.angle_gamma   90.00
#
_symmetry.space_group_name_H-M   'P 1'
#
loop_
_entity.id
_entity.type
_entity.pdbx_description
1 polymer ?
#
loop_
_entity_poly.entity_id
_entity_poly.type
_entity_poly.pdbx_seq_one_letter_code
_entity_poly.pdbx_strand_id
1 'polypeptide(L)' 'MELKLLAVMTADIYEDEVRDAFREGLGGYLEMPRLFGEMGSHRRLGSVEAPGEARLFFNINVREKLQPVIDRLERFAA' A
#
# COMPACT_ATOMS: atom_id res chain seq x y z
N MET A 1 3.50 23.18 10.53
CA MET A 1 2.65 22.01 10.20
C MET A 1 3.57 20.93 9.66
N GLU A 2 3.57 19.74 10.26
CA GLU A 2 4.41 18.63 9.80
C GLU A 2 3.61 17.70 8.88
N LEU A 3 4.13 17.48 7.68
CA LEU A 3 3.58 16.48 6.75
C LEU A 3 4.27 15.14 6.99
N LYS A 4 3.54 14.05 6.76
CA LYS A 4 4.00 12.67 6.85
C LYS A 4 3.74 11.97 5.52
N LEU A 5 4.62 11.05 5.16
CA LEU A 5 4.47 10.19 3.99
C LEU A 5 3.96 8.83 4.45
N LEU A 6 2.82 8.39 3.92
CA LEU A 6 2.39 7.01 3.99
C LEU A 6 2.79 6.31 2.69
N ALA A 7 3.56 5.23 2.81
CA ALA A 7 3.98 4.38 1.71
C ALA A 7 3.50 2.95 1.98
N VAL A 8 2.73 2.38 1.06
CA VAL A 8 2.11 1.06 1.21
C VAL A 8 2.48 0.21 0.02
N MET A 9 3.25 -0.84 0.27
CA MET A 9 3.56 -1.86 -0.72
C MET A 9 2.57 -3.01 -0.58
N THR A 10 1.97 -3.42 -1.69
CA THR A 10 0.99 -4.51 -1.72
C THR A 10 1.19 -5.40 -2.94
N ALA A 11 0.72 -6.65 -2.87
CA ALA A 11 0.62 -7.52 -4.04
C ALA A 11 -0.55 -7.09 -4.93
N ASP A 12 -0.46 -7.34 -6.24
CA ASP A 12 -1.52 -7.01 -7.21
C ASP A 12 -2.92 -7.51 -6.79
N ILE A 13 -3.01 -8.67 -6.13
CA ILE A 13 -4.30 -9.24 -5.69
C ILE A 13 -5.06 -8.39 -4.66
N TYR A 14 -4.40 -7.44 -4.02
CA TYR A 14 -4.99 -6.52 -3.04
C TYR A 14 -4.92 -5.06 -3.51
N GLU A 15 -4.66 -4.81 -4.80
CA GLU A 15 -4.46 -3.46 -5.30
C GLU A 15 -5.71 -2.60 -5.17
N ASP A 16 -6.89 -3.16 -5.43
CA ASP A 16 -8.14 -2.42 -5.44
C ASP A 16 -8.55 -2.00 -4.02
N GLU A 17 -8.34 -2.85 -3.01
CA GLU A 17 -8.57 -2.50 -1.61
C GLU A 17 -7.68 -1.35 -1.15
N VAL A 18 -6.40 -1.35 -1.56
CA VAL A 18 -5.48 -0.26 -1.24
C VAL A 18 -5.88 1.02 -1.97
N ARG A 19 -6.27 0.93 -3.26
CA ARG A 19 -6.78 2.09 -4.00
C ARG A 19 -7.99 2.71 -3.32
N ASP A 20 -8.97 1.91 -2.94
CA ASP A 20 -10.19 2.40 -2.30
C ASP A 20 -9.87 3.07 -0.96
N ALA A 21 -9.02 2.46 -0.14
CA ALA A 21 -8.59 3.05 1.13
C ALA A 21 -7.94 4.43 0.94
N PHE A 22 -7.08 4.60 -0.07
CA PHE A 22 -6.46 5.89 -0.36
C PHE A 22 -7.42 6.90 -1.01
N ARG A 23 -8.29 6.49 -1.94
CA ARG A 23 -9.24 7.42 -2.59
C ARG A 23 -10.27 7.93 -1.60
N GLU A 24 -10.88 7.03 -0.83
CA GLU A 24 -11.91 7.38 0.14
C GLU A 24 -11.32 8.12 1.35
N GLY A 25 -10.15 7.70 1.82
CA GLY A 25 -9.54 8.25 3.03
C GLY A 25 -8.69 9.51 2.82
N LEU A 26 -7.97 9.61 1.69
CA LEU A 26 -6.96 10.65 1.45
C LEU A 26 -7.25 11.50 0.20
N GLY A 27 -8.26 11.15 -0.60
CA GLY A 27 -8.66 11.88 -1.81
C GLY A 27 -7.72 11.69 -3.01
N GLY A 28 -6.65 10.90 -2.88
CA GLY A 28 -5.70 10.64 -3.96
C GLY A 28 -4.43 9.94 -3.49
N TYR A 29 -3.59 9.55 -4.44
CA TYR A 29 -2.31 8.88 -4.19
C TYR A 29 -1.43 8.93 -5.44
N LEU A 30 -0.13 8.68 -5.26
CA LEU A 30 0.77 8.30 -6.34
C LEU A 30 0.96 6.78 -6.31
N GLU A 31 0.97 6.15 -7.48
CA GLU A 31 1.12 4.70 -7.63
C GLU A 31 2.33 4.41 -8.51
N MET A 32 3.24 3.57 -8.00
CA MET A 32 4.33 2.98 -8.77
C MET A 32 3.97 1.51 -9.05
N PRO A 33 3.62 1.16 -10.30
CA PRO A 33 3.33 -0.21 -10.66
C PRO A 33 4.63 -1.02 -10.83
N ARG A 34 4.51 -2.35 -10.79
CA ARG A 34 5.55 -3.29 -11.23
C ARG A 34 6.86 -3.27 -10.43
N LEU A 35 6.76 -3.32 -9.11
CA LEU A 35 7.93 -3.42 -8.23
C LEU A 35 8.34 -4.87 -8.03
N PHE A 36 9.65 -5.09 -8.21
CA PHE A 36 10.31 -6.34 -7.86
C PHE A 36 10.97 -6.19 -6.49
N GLY A 37 10.65 -7.08 -5.56
CA GLY A 37 11.16 -7.03 -4.20
C GLY A 37 10.94 -8.34 -3.43
N GLU A 38 11.48 -8.42 -2.23
CA GLU A 38 11.24 -9.53 -1.31
C GLU A 38 10.13 -9.11 -0.32
N MET A 39 9.00 -9.82 -0.28
CA MET A 39 7.96 -9.65 0.74
C MET A 39 8.22 -10.62 1.89
N GLY A 40 8.79 -10.09 2.98
CA GLY A 40 9.15 -10.86 4.17
C GLY A 40 10.34 -11.79 3.95
N SER A 41 10.66 -12.62 4.96
CA SER A 41 11.83 -13.51 4.95
C SER A 41 11.72 -14.71 4.01
N HIS A 42 10.55 -14.97 3.42
CA HIS A 42 10.28 -16.22 2.70
C HIS A 42 9.50 -16.10 1.38
N ARG A 43 9.07 -14.91 0.94
CA ARG A 43 8.28 -14.76 -0.29
C ARG A 43 8.89 -13.75 -1.25
N ARG A 44 9.43 -14.24 -2.36
CA ARG A 44 9.82 -13.38 -3.49
C ARG A 44 8.59 -13.02 -4.31
N LEU A 45 8.40 -11.72 -4.54
CA LEU A 45 7.40 -11.21 -5.48
C LEU A 45 7.77 -11.66 -6.91
N GLY A 46 6.77 -12.01 -7.72
CA GLY A 46 6.98 -12.56 -9.07
C GLY A 46 7.42 -14.03 -9.09
N SER A 47 7.25 -14.78 -8.00
CA SER A 47 7.45 -16.23 -7.94
C SER A 47 6.14 -16.98 -8.22
N VAL A 48 6.20 -18.28 -8.50
CA VAL A 48 4.99 -19.13 -8.75
C VAL A 48 4.02 -19.10 -7.54
N GLU A 49 4.54 -18.91 -6.33
CA GLU A 49 3.78 -18.86 -5.08
C GLU A 49 3.18 -17.46 -4.78
N ALA A 50 3.64 -16.44 -5.49
CA ALA A 50 3.12 -15.08 -5.46
C ALA A 50 3.23 -14.45 -6.87
N PRO A 51 2.37 -14.87 -7.81
CA PRO A 51 2.53 -14.60 -9.24
C PRO A 51 2.25 -13.14 -9.65
N GLY A 52 2.18 -12.21 -8.70
CA GLY A 52 1.96 -10.78 -8.94
C GLY A 52 3.24 -9.96 -8.82
N GLU A 53 3.27 -8.85 -9.54
CA GLU A 53 4.19 -7.77 -9.26
C GLU A 53 3.71 -7.06 -7.98
N ALA A 54 4.59 -6.35 -7.26
CA ALA A 54 4.13 -5.48 -6.19
C ALA A 54 3.81 -4.09 -6.72
N ARG A 55 2.92 -3.39 -6.03
CA ARG A 55 2.63 -1.98 -6.27
C ARG A 55 2.92 -1.20 -5.01
N LEU A 56 3.39 0.03 -5.20
CA LEU A 56 3.65 0.94 -4.10
C LEU A 56 2.80 2.20 -4.26
N PHE A 57 1.99 2.42 -3.24
CA PHE A 57 1.10 3.56 -3.12
C PHE A 57 1.69 4.57 -2.14
N PHE A 58 1.61 5.86 -2.49
CA PHE A 58 2.13 6.95 -1.68
C PHE A 58 1.09 8.05 -1.50
N ASN A 59 1.03 8.61 -0.30
CA ASN A 59 0.33 9.87 -0.04
C ASN A 59 1.06 10.69 1.02
N ILE A 60 1.13 12.00 0.83
CA ILE A 60 1.71 12.93 1.80
C ILE A 60 0.58 13.74 2.42
N ASN A 61 0.40 13.61 3.72
CA ASN A 61 -0.66 14.30 4.45
C ASN A 61 -0.29 14.60 5.91
N VAL A 62 -1.18 15.27 6.63
CA VAL A 62 -1.07 15.40 8.08
C VAL A 62 -1.46 14.07 8.77
N ARG A 63 -0.83 13.78 9.91
CA ARG A 63 -0.95 12.47 10.58
C ARG A 63 -2.39 12.09 10.91
N GLU A 64 -3.20 13.06 11.33
CA GLU A 64 -4.59 12.89 11.72
C GLU A 64 -5.45 12.35 10.58
N LYS A 65 -5.08 12.66 9.32
CA LYS A 65 -5.75 12.14 8.13
C LYS A 65 -5.22 10.77 7.71
N LEU A 66 -3.96 10.46 8.01
CA LEU A 66 -3.35 9.17 7.66
C LEU A 66 -3.81 8.03 8.58
N GLN A 67 -3.98 8.30 9.88
CA GLN A 67 -4.23 7.25 10.88
C GLN A 67 -5.46 6.37 10.54
N PRO A 68 -6.63 6.91 10.14
CA PRO A 68 -7.78 6.07 9.78
C PRO A 68 -7.51 5.14 8.58
N VAL A 69 -6.65 5.56 7.66
CA VAL A 69 -6.27 4.74 6.49
C VAL A 69 -5.27 3.66 6.91
N ILE A 70 -4.32 3.98 7.79
CA ILE A 70 -3.40 3.00 8.39
C ILE A 70 -4.20 1.92 9.13
N ASP A 71 -5.11 2.30 10.02
CA ASP A 71 -5.94 1.37 10.80
C ASP A 71 -6.85 0.50 9.91
N ARG A 72 -7.28 1.03 8.76
CA ARG A 72 -8.02 0.26 7.74
C ARG A 72 -7.12 -0.77 7.07
N LEU A 73 -5.94 -0.37 6.62
CA LEU A 73 -4.99 -1.23 5.91
C LEU A 73 -4.41 -2.34 6.80
N GLU A 74 -4.13 -2.03 8.08
CA GLU A 74 -3.62 -3.02 9.04
C GLU A 74 -4.61 -4.17 9.29
N ARG A 75 -5.93 -3.92 9.20
CA ARG A 75 -6.95 -4.98 9.33
C ARG A 75 -6.96 -5.97 8.17
N PHE A 76 -6.38 -5.63 7.02
CA PHE A 76 -6.24 -6.54 5.87
C PHE A 76 -4.93 -7.32 5.89
N ALA A 77 -3.93 -6.85 6.64
CA ALA A 77 -2.62 -7.47 6.72
C ALA A 77 -2.50 -8.58 7.78
N ALA A 78 -3.53 -8.75 8.62
CA ALA A 78 -3.65 -9.79 9.65
C ALA A 78 -4.28 -11.07 9.09
#